data_AF-A0A8K0N5H3-F1
#
_entry.id   AF-A0A8K0N5H3-F1
#
_cell.length_a   1.000
_cell.length_b   1.000
_cell.length_c   1.000
_cell.angle_alpha   90.00
_cell.angle_beta   90.00
_cell.angle_gamma   90.00
#
_symmetry.space_group_name_H-M   'P 1'
#
loop_
_entity.id
_entity.type
_entity.pdbx_description
1 polymer ?
#
loop_
_entity_poly.entity_id
_entity_poly.type
_entity_poly.pdbx_seq_one_letter_code
_entity_poly.pdbx_strand_id
1 'polypeptide(L)'
;MASLPAKKPQKSQQKTKKKEKKRRGTGDSVTLEDLKTLGHQLLSSRVHINNLPILLSFLTPSSSLDLALESLISLQSFFVPLLAEIPSSAAISRSKAVASGNVGEDKDTESVFRAWLRARFDEFVNSLIEIAVSNQSADALRDVALDAVMDFVKLGKEGKFQSAIYHRFLNSIVSLSSKETGKVSSYDMAMDAKCRNLENTNNKVSFTSRITKKVKLKFTKAWISFLKLELPLDVYKEVLVSLHQIIIPYMTNPAILCDFLTRSYDIGGVISIMALSGLYVLMTQHGLEYPKFYEKLYVLLTPAVFMAKHRAVFFQLLDTCLKSTYLPAYIAAAFAKKLSRLSLLVPPSGALIIIAVIHNLLRRHPSINFLVHQLVDDVTDRDTSMGGTQSGDDARESDAGAVMHNKKLGVDPFNSEESDPAKSNAMRKFLPRDTDARIG
;
A
#
# COMPACT_ATOMS: atom_id res chain seq x y z
N MET A 1 -9.80 100.21 -56.53
CA MET A 1 -8.76 99.16 -56.52
C MET A 1 -9.43 97.88 -56.02
N ALA A 2 -10.14 97.15 -56.89
CA ALA A 2 -9.63 96.04 -57.73
C ALA A 2 -9.39 94.77 -56.87
N SER A 3 -9.92 93.59 -57.14
CA SER A 3 -10.84 93.08 -58.16
C SER A 3 -11.34 91.68 -57.71
N LEU A 4 -12.49 91.27 -58.23
CA LEU A 4 -13.18 89.94 -58.17
C LEU A 4 -12.32 88.75 -58.71
N PRO A 5 -12.78 87.46 -58.83
CA PRO A 5 -14.04 86.78 -58.46
C PRO A 5 -13.90 85.35 -57.85
N ALA A 6 -15.05 84.67 -57.68
CA ALA A 6 -15.29 83.28 -57.29
C ALA A 6 -14.98 82.18 -58.34
N LYS A 7 -14.80 80.91 -57.90
CA LYS A 7 -15.39 79.66 -58.47
C LYS A 7 -15.05 78.38 -57.67
N LYS A 8 -16.07 77.53 -57.42
CA LYS A 8 -16.03 76.07 -57.07
C LYS A 8 -15.85 75.21 -58.36
N PRO A 9 -15.89 73.83 -58.40
CA PRO A 9 -15.96 72.77 -57.36
C PRO A 9 -15.07 71.47 -57.58
N GLN A 10 -15.08 70.60 -56.54
CA GLN A 10 -15.17 69.11 -56.53
C GLN A 10 -13.98 68.13 -56.76
N LYS A 11 -13.95 67.17 -55.80
CA LYS A 11 -13.67 65.70 -55.86
C LYS A 11 -12.26 65.15 -55.60
N SER A 12 -12.18 64.48 -54.44
CA SER A 12 -11.84 63.06 -54.25
C SER A 12 -10.37 62.60 -54.07
N GLN A 13 -10.26 61.62 -53.15
CA GLN A 13 -9.25 60.55 -53.00
C GLN A 13 -7.97 60.80 -52.18
N GLN A 14 -7.91 60.05 -51.07
CA GLN A 14 -6.80 59.24 -50.54
C GLN A 14 -5.37 59.61 -50.99
N LYS A 15 -4.49 59.83 -50.01
CA LYS A 15 -3.39 58.89 -49.69
C LYS A 15 -2.49 59.37 -48.54
N THR A 16 -2.03 58.37 -47.79
CA THR A 16 -0.71 58.27 -47.13
C THR A 16 -0.36 59.24 -45.99
N LYS A 17 -0.34 58.69 -44.77
CA LYS A 17 0.75 58.98 -43.81
C LYS A 17 1.39 57.70 -43.31
N LYS A 18 2.67 57.60 -43.65
CA LYS A 18 3.68 56.64 -43.19
C LYS A 18 4.19 57.12 -41.81
N LYS A 19 4.35 56.15 -40.90
CA LYS A 19 5.36 56.04 -39.83
C LYS A 19 5.74 57.30 -39.02
N GLU A 20 5.42 57.26 -37.72
CA GLU A 20 6.38 57.14 -36.60
C GLU A 20 5.73 57.66 -35.30
N LYS A 21 5.45 56.78 -34.34
CA LYS A 21 5.92 56.98 -32.95
C LYS A 21 5.55 55.83 -32.01
N LYS A 22 6.58 55.47 -31.24
CA LYS A 22 6.54 55.09 -29.82
C LYS A 22 5.95 53.73 -29.45
N ARG A 23 6.88 52.83 -29.12
CA ARG A 23 7.01 52.21 -27.78
C ARG A 23 5.85 52.55 -26.84
N ARG A 24 4.93 51.59 -26.64
CA ARG A 24 4.12 51.42 -25.44
C ARG A 24 4.41 49.98 -25.00
N GLY A 25 4.96 49.69 -23.83
CA GLY A 25 4.67 50.30 -22.53
C GLY A 25 3.64 49.40 -21.85
N THR A 26 4.16 48.37 -21.18
CA THR A 26 3.60 47.61 -20.05
C THR A 26 2.33 48.21 -19.45
N GLY A 27 1.23 47.46 -19.44
CA GLY A 27 0.06 47.80 -18.61
C GLY A 27 -1.33 47.54 -19.16
N ASP A 28 -1.53 46.80 -20.27
CA ASP A 28 -2.87 46.39 -20.67
C ASP A 28 -3.18 45.02 -20.05
N SER A 29 -4.16 44.98 -19.15
CA SER A 29 -4.77 43.75 -18.67
C SER A 29 -5.31 42.99 -19.87
N VAL A 30 -4.56 41.99 -20.35
CA VAL A 30 -5.01 41.11 -21.44
C VAL A 30 -6.38 40.58 -21.05
N THR A 31 -7.40 40.95 -21.84
CA THR A 31 -8.78 40.53 -21.57
C THR A 31 -8.98 39.09 -22.04
N LEU A 32 -9.99 38.40 -21.49
CA LEU A 32 -10.36 37.06 -21.95
C LEU A 32 -10.64 37.01 -23.46
N GLU A 33 -11.18 38.10 -24.01
CA GLU A 33 -11.46 38.23 -25.44
C GLU A 33 -10.17 38.35 -26.26
N ASP A 34 -9.20 39.16 -25.81
CA ASP A 34 -7.90 39.25 -26.46
C ASP A 34 -7.20 37.89 -26.49
N LEU A 35 -7.28 37.14 -25.38
CA LEU A 35 -6.68 35.81 -25.27
C LEU A 35 -7.32 34.80 -26.23
N LYS A 36 -8.65 34.82 -26.37
CA LYS A 36 -9.39 34.04 -27.38
C LYS A 36 -8.93 34.37 -28.79
N THR A 37 -8.75 35.66 -29.10
CA THR A 37 -8.28 36.07 -30.43
C THR A 37 -6.87 35.55 -30.71
N LEU A 38 -5.98 35.58 -29.71
CA LEU A 38 -4.63 35.02 -29.83
C LEU A 38 -4.65 33.51 -30.09
N GLY A 39 -5.53 32.77 -29.40
CA GLY A 39 -5.76 31.34 -29.61
C GLY A 39 -6.27 31.01 -31.01
N HIS A 40 -7.30 31.73 -31.49
CA HIS A 40 -7.82 31.56 -32.85
C HIS A 40 -6.78 31.91 -33.92
N GLN A 41 -6.00 32.96 -33.72
CA GLN A 41 -4.91 33.34 -34.65
C GLN A 41 -3.83 32.26 -34.73
N LEU A 42 -3.47 31.64 -33.60
CA LEU A 42 -2.52 30.53 -33.53
C LEU A 42 -3.01 29.31 -34.33
N LEU A 43 -4.30 28.97 -34.21
CA LEU A 43 -4.91 27.86 -34.95
C LEU A 43 -5.05 28.15 -36.46
N SER A 44 -5.16 29.43 -36.84
CA SER A 44 -5.44 29.84 -38.22
C SER A 44 -4.21 29.76 -39.14
N SER A 45 -3.01 30.09 -38.64
CA SER A 45 -1.80 30.10 -39.49
C SER A 45 -0.50 30.05 -38.69
N ARG A 46 0.51 29.38 -39.28
CA ARG A 46 1.90 29.33 -38.77
C ARG A 46 2.55 30.71 -38.62
N VAL A 47 2.03 31.74 -39.27
CA VAL A 47 2.52 33.14 -39.16
C VAL A 47 2.33 33.69 -37.74
N HIS A 48 1.35 33.21 -36.99
CA HIS A 48 1.04 33.68 -35.63
C HIS A 48 1.66 32.80 -34.53
N ILE A 49 2.69 32.00 -34.86
CA ILE A 49 3.31 31.08 -33.90
C ILE A 49 3.98 31.80 -32.71
N ASN A 50 4.27 33.10 -32.86
CA ASN A 50 4.78 33.96 -31.79
C ASN A 50 3.74 34.22 -30.69
N ASN A 51 2.46 33.90 -30.91
CA ASN A 51 1.42 33.96 -29.88
C ASN A 51 1.56 32.81 -28.87
N LEU A 52 2.26 31.73 -29.24
CA LEU A 52 2.37 30.52 -28.41
C LEU A 52 3.13 30.75 -27.08
N PRO A 53 4.29 31.43 -27.05
CA PRO A 53 4.93 31.81 -25.78
C PRO A 53 4.09 32.74 -24.91
N ILE A 54 3.25 33.60 -25.52
CA ILE A 54 2.37 34.52 -24.78
C ILE A 54 1.32 33.70 -24.03
N LEU A 55 0.66 32.75 -24.71
CA LEU A 55 -0.31 31.84 -24.09
C LEU A 55 0.33 30.97 -23.00
N LEU A 56 1.58 30.53 -23.18
CA LEU A 56 2.31 29.77 -22.15
C LEU A 56 2.57 30.60 -20.89
N SER A 57 2.84 31.90 -21.01
CA SER A 57 3.10 32.77 -19.85
C SER A 57 1.90 32.91 -18.91
N PHE A 58 0.68 32.68 -19.42
CA PHE A 58 -0.55 32.68 -18.63
C PHE A 58 -0.84 31.34 -17.95
N LEU A 59 -0.09 30.27 -18.25
CA LEU A 59 -0.21 28.96 -17.60
C LEU A 59 0.72 28.86 -16.38
N THR A 60 0.37 29.60 -15.33
CA THR A 60 1.01 29.48 -14.01
C THR A 60 -0.03 29.09 -12.96
N PRO A 61 0.36 28.38 -11.87
CA PRO A 61 -0.56 27.98 -10.81
C PRO A 61 -1.28 29.16 -10.13
N SER A 62 -0.74 30.38 -10.23
CA SER A 62 -1.26 31.62 -9.66
C SER A 62 -2.13 32.46 -10.62
N SER A 63 -2.29 32.03 -11.87
CA SER A 63 -3.09 32.76 -12.87
C SER A 63 -4.60 32.70 -12.56
N SER A 64 -5.36 33.70 -13.04
CA SER A 64 -6.82 33.65 -12.94
C SER A 64 -7.40 32.48 -13.75
N LEU A 65 -8.42 31.81 -13.19
CA LEU A 65 -9.00 30.59 -13.73
C LEU A 65 -9.42 30.73 -15.20
N ASP A 66 -10.10 31.82 -15.54
CA ASP A 66 -10.65 32.04 -16.88
C ASP A 66 -9.54 32.20 -17.94
N LEU A 67 -8.47 32.93 -17.61
CA LEU A 67 -7.34 33.14 -18.53
C LEU A 67 -6.49 31.87 -18.67
N ALA A 68 -6.33 31.11 -17.59
CA ALA A 68 -5.58 29.85 -17.61
C ALA A 68 -6.31 28.77 -18.42
N LEU A 69 -7.63 28.63 -18.24
CA LEU A 69 -8.45 27.67 -18.99
C LEU A 69 -8.45 27.97 -20.49
N GLU A 70 -8.66 29.22 -20.88
CA GLU A 70 -8.66 29.61 -22.29
C GLU A 70 -7.29 29.39 -22.95
N SER A 71 -6.21 29.73 -22.24
CA SER A 71 -4.84 29.46 -22.69
C SER A 71 -4.59 27.96 -22.86
N LEU A 72 -5.03 27.15 -21.89
CA LEU A 72 -4.88 25.70 -21.90
C LEU A 72 -5.62 25.07 -23.09
N ILE A 73 -6.90 25.40 -23.27
CA ILE A 73 -7.73 24.85 -24.35
C ILE A 73 -7.18 25.24 -25.72
N SER A 74 -6.77 26.51 -25.88
CA SER A 74 -6.16 27.00 -27.12
C SER A 74 -4.87 26.27 -27.45
N LEU A 75 -3.98 26.08 -26.46
CA LEU A 75 -2.72 25.37 -26.64
C LEU A 75 -2.92 23.87 -26.87
N GLN A 76 -3.87 23.24 -26.18
CA GLN A 76 -4.22 21.84 -26.39
C GLN A 76 -4.75 21.61 -27.80
N SER A 77 -5.65 22.47 -28.28
CA SER A 77 -6.22 22.41 -29.62
C SER A 77 -5.15 22.57 -30.71
N PHE A 78 -4.11 23.36 -30.45
CA PHE A 78 -2.98 23.51 -31.35
C PHE A 78 -2.04 22.30 -31.33
N PHE A 79 -1.69 21.80 -30.15
CA PHE A 79 -0.69 20.73 -30.02
C PHE A 79 -1.23 19.33 -30.35
N VAL A 80 -2.50 19.02 -30.04
CA VAL A 80 -3.07 17.67 -30.26
C VAL A 80 -2.96 17.20 -31.72
N PRO A 81 -3.37 17.99 -32.73
CA PRO A 81 -3.20 17.60 -34.14
C PRO A 81 -1.73 17.47 -34.57
N LEU A 82 -0.82 18.23 -33.93
CA LEU A 82 0.61 18.28 -34.28
C LEU A 82 1.45 17.21 -33.59
N LEU A 83 0.87 16.37 -32.71
CA LEU A 83 1.60 15.34 -31.94
C LEU A 83 2.38 14.35 -32.82
N ALA A 84 1.83 14.00 -33.99
CA ALA A 84 2.51 13.10 -34.93
C ALA A 84 3.79 13.75 -35.49
N GLU A 85 3.74 15.05 -35.76
CA GLU A 85 4.81 15.83 -36.42
C GLU A 85 5.94 16.22 -35.44
N ILE A 86 5.62 16.47 -34.17
CA ILE A 86 6.60 16.90 -33.15
C ILE A 86 7.63 15.78 -32.92
N PRO A 87 8.92 15.93 -33.24
CA PRO A 87 9.88 14.84 -33.16
C PRO A 87 10.09 14.32 -31.72
N SER A 88 10.34 13.01 -31.58
CA SER A 88 10.70 12.44 -30.28
C SER A 88 12.07 12.97 -29.87
N SER A 89 12.32 13.16 -28.57
CA SER A 89 13.64 13.60 -28.06
C SER A 89 14.79 12.72 -28.62
N ALA A 90 14.55 11.41 -28.75
CA ALA A 90 15.50 10.46 -29.35
C ALA A 90 15.69 10.62 -30.87
N ALA A 91 14.76 11.26 -31.58
CA ALA A 91 14.89 11.58 -33.01
C ALA A 91 15.75 12.83 -33.22
N ILE A 92 15.63 13.82 -32.33
CA ILE A 92 16.45 15.06 -32.36
C ILE A 92 17.92 14.75 -32.04
N SER A 93 18.19 13.86 -31.07
CA SER A 93 19.57 13.42 -30.77
C SER A 93 20.19 12.65 -31.93
N ARG A 94 19.39 11.83 -32.65
CA ARG A 94 19.86 11.12 -33.85
C ARG A 94 20.08 12.05 -35.04
N SER A 95 19.22 13.05 -35.26
CA SER A 95 19.42 14.01 -36.35
C SER A 95 20.66 14.88 -36.11
N LYS A 96 20.95 15.28 -34.86
CA LYS A 96 22.20 15.96 -34.50
C LYS A 96 23.45 15.09 -34.71
N ALA A 97 23.38 13.79 -34.46
CA ALA A 97 24.50 12.86 -34.70
C ALA A 97 24.76 12.61 -36.20
N VAL A 98 23.71 12.62 -37.03
CA VAL A 98 23.79 12.40 -38.49
C VAL A 98 24.15 13.70 -39.24
N ALA A 99 23.79 14.88 -38.72
CA ALA A 99 24.13 16.18 -39.31
C ALA A 99 25.63 16.53 -39.31
N SER A 100 26.49 15.68 -38.71
CA SER A 100 27.94 15.74 -38.89
C SER A 100 28.39 15.39 -40.33
N GLY A 101 27.48 14.94 -41.20
CA GLY A 101 27.72 14.66 -42.62
C GLY A 101 26.79 15.48 -43.52
N ASN A 102 27.22 16.70 -43.84
CA ASN A 102 26.90 17.53 -45.01
C ASN A 102 25.58 17.25 -45.78
N VAL A 103 24.46 17.97 -45.49
CA VAL A 103 23.30 18.13 -46.43
C VAL A 103 22.47 19.42 -46.15
N GLY A 104 22.38 20.32 -47.14
CA GLY A 104 21.25 21.20 -47.50
C GLY A 104 20.63 22.18 -46.48
N GLU A 105 20.78 23.49 -46.72
CA GLU A 105 20.28 24.61 -45.89
C GLU A 105 18.77 24.57 -45.55
N ASP A 106 17.91 24.05 -46.44
CA ASP A 106 16.46 23.95 -46.18
C ASP A 106 16.07 22.86 -45.17
N LYS A 107 16.88 21.80 -45.02
CA LYS A 107 16.63 20.78 -43.99
C LYS A 107 16.99 21.29 -42.60
N ASP A 108 17.97 22.19 -42.51
CA ASP A 108 18.40 22.77 -41.25
C ASP A 108 17.33 23.69 -40.66
N THR A 109 16.67 24.55 -41.46
CA THR A 109 15.64 25.48 -40.96
C THR A 109 14.40 24.75 -40.42
N GLU A 110 13.90 23.72 -41.12
CA GLU A 110 12.79 22.88 -40.66
C GLU A 110 13.17 22.07 -39.41
N SER A 111 14.42 21.61 -39.31
CA SER A 111 14.90 20.90 -38.12
C SER A 111 14.97 21.82 -36.88
N VAL A 112 15.42 23.06 -37.07
CA VAL A 112 15.47 24.10 -36.02
C VAL A 112 14.05 24.45 -35.58
N PHE A 113 13.13 24.62 -36.52
CA PHE A 113 11.72 24.87 -36.22
C PHE A 113 11.11 23.72 -35.39
N ARG A 114 11.33 22.47 -35.80
CA ARG A 114 10.82 21.30 -35.07
C ARG A 114 11.44 21.14 -33.68
N ALA A 115 12.72 21.45 -33.52
CA ALA A 115 13.38 21.44 -32.22
C ALA A 115 12.81 22.53 -31.30
N TRP A 116 12.56 23.73 -31.85
CA TRP A 116 11.90 24.82 -31.13
C TRP A 116 10.47 24.45 -30.73
N LEU A 117 9.67 23.90 -31.65
CA LEU A 117 8.30 23.48 -31.38
C LEU A 117 8.24 22.40 -30.29
N ARG A 118 9.20 21.46 -30.31
CA ARG A 118 9.33 20.44 -29.26
C ARG A 118 9.64 21.04 -27.90
N ALA A 119 10.52 22.04 -27.85
CA ALA A 119 10.88 22.73 -26.60
C ALA A 119 9.67 23.46 -26.01
N ARG A 120 8.86 24.13 -26.83
CA ARG A 120 7.61 24.77 -26.39
C ARG A 120 6.55 23.78 -25.96
N PHE A 121 6.47 22.62 -26.61
CA PHE A 121 5.63 21.52 -26.13
C PHE A 121 6.11 20.97 -24.79
N ASP A 122 7.43 20.86 -24.55
CA ASP A 122 7.97 20.43 -23.25
C ASP A 122 7.69 21.45 -22.13
N GLU A 123 7.77 22.74 -22.44
CA GLU A 123 7.41 23.85 -21.55
C GLU A 123 5.92 23.78 -21.19
N PHE A 124 5.05 23.62 -22.19
CA PHE A 124 3.61 23.43 -21.98
C PHE A 124 3.30 22.24 -21.06
N VAL A 125 3.88 21.07 -21.35
CA VAL A 125 3.66 19.87 -20.53
C VAL A 125 4.19 20.05 -19.11
N ASN A 126 5.31 20.76 -18.91
CA ASN A 126 5.78 21.10 -17.56
C ASN A 126 4.77 21.98 -16.81
N SER A 127 4.28 23.04 -17.45
CA SER A 127 3.27 23.93 -16.86
C SER A 127 1.98 23.17 -16.52
N LEU A 128 1.52 22.27 -17.39
CA LEU A 128 0.35 21.43 -17.11
C LEU A 128 0.59 20.48 -15.92
N ILE A 129 1.76 19.85 -15.84
CA ILE A 129 2.12 18.99 -14.71
C ILE A 129 2.20 19.81 -13.41
N GLU A 130 2.76 21.01 -13.46
CA GLU A 130 2.84 21.91 -12.29
C GLU A 130 1.45 22.32 -11.81
N ILE A 131 0.57 22.73 -12.72
CA ILE A 131 -0.83 23.08 -12.41
C ILE A 131 -1.59 21.85 -11.87
N ALA A 132 -1.46 20.69 -12.52
CA ALA A 132 -2.18 19.48 -12.13
C ALA A 132 -1.84 18.99 -10.72
N VAL A 133 -0.61 19.21 -10.25
CA VAL A 133 -0.14 18.71 -8.95
C VAL A 133 -0.08 19.82 -7.88
N SER A 134 -0.12 21.10 -8.27
CA SER A 134 -0.12 22.22 -7.30
C SER A 134 -1.44 22.31 -6.54
N ASN A 135 -1.38 22.52 -5.23
CA ASN A 135 -2.54 22.78 -4.39
C ASN A 135 -3.01 24.26 -4.41
N GLN A 136 -2.28 25.13 -5.12
CA GLN A 136 -2.62 26.56 -5.22
C GLN A 136 -3.63 26.84 -6.34
N SER A 137 -3.70 25.96 -7.33
CA SER A 137 -4.64 26.09 -8.46
C SER A 137 -6.04 25.59 -8.09
N ALA A 138 -7.06 26.22 -8.67
CA ALA A 138 -8.45 25.83 -8.51
C ALA A 138 -8.73 24.40 -9.01
N ASP A 139 -9.62 23.67 -8.35
CA ASP A 139 -9.96 22.26 -8.63
C ASP A 139 -10.31 22.03 -10.10
N ALA A 140 -11.17 22.87 -10.68
CA ALA A 140 -11.56 22.77 -12.09
C ALA A 140 -10.37 22.90 -13.06
N LEU A 141 -9.38 23.75 -12.73
CA LEU A 141 -8.18 23.90 -13.56
C LEU A 141 -7.27 22.67 -13.45
N ARG A 142 -7.19 22.07 -12.25
CA ARG A 142 -6.42 20.85 -12.02
C ARG A 142 -7.00 19.68 -12.80
N ASP A 143 -8.32 19.51 -12.76
CA ASP A 143 -9.01 18.44 -13.48
C ASP A 143 -8.79 18.55 -14.99
N VAL A 144 -8.96 19.76 -15.55
CA VAL A 144 -8.72 20.01 -16.98
C VAL A 144 -7.25 19.82 -17.36
N ALA A 145 -6.31 20.23 -16.50
CA ALA A 145 -4.89 20.00 -16.72
C ALA A 145 -4.53 18.51 -16.66
N LEU A 146 -5.11 17.74 -15.74
CA LEU A 146 -4.95 16.30 -15.63
C LEU A 146 -5.47 15.60 -16.89
N ASP A 147 -6.67 15.95 -17.35
CA ASP A 147 -7.23 15.40 -18.59
C ASP A 147 -6.32 15.71 -19.78
N ALA A 148 -5.84 16.94 -19.92
CA ALA A 148 -4.91 17.32 -20.96
C ALA A 148 -3.60 16.52 -20.90
N VAL A 149 -2.98 16.37 -19.72
CA VAL A 149 -1.78 15.54 -19.54
C VAL A 149 -2.06 14.09 -19.94
N MET A 150 -3.19 13.53 -19.52
CA MET A 150 -3.56 12.15 -19.84
C MET A 150 -3.85 11.96 -21.32
N ASP A 151 -4.41 12.95 -22.01
CA ASP A 151 -4.59 12.93 -23.46
C ASP A 151 -3.23 12.92 -24.18
N PHE A 152 -2.27 13.75 -23.76
CA PHE A 152 -0.92 13.72 -24.35
C PHE A 152 -0.17 12.40 -24.10
N VAL A 153 -0.40 11.79 -22.93
CA VAL A 153 0.15 10.49 -22.57
C VAL A 153 -0.45 9.37 -23.43
N LYS A 154 -1.77 9.40 -23.68
CA LYS A 154 -2.50 8.41 -24.50
C LYS A 154 -2.26 8.58 -26.01
N LEU A 155 -2.33 9.81 -26.51
CA LEU A 155 -2.27 10.17 -27.93
C LEU A 155 -0.83 10.39 -28.44
N GLY A 156 0.15 9.66 -27.91
CA GLY A 156 1.52 9.79 -28.40
C GLY A 156 1.66 9.41 -29.87
N LYS A 157 2.87 9.63 -30.44
CA LYS A 157 3.16 9.37 -31.86
C LYS A 157 2.62 8.00 -32.30
N GLU A 158 1.75 8.01 -33.31
CA GLU A 158 1.14 6.80 -33.89
C GLU A 158 0.30 5.98 -32.88
N GLY A 159 -0.26 6.62 -31.84
CA GLY A 159 -1.02 5.96 -30.78
C GLY A 159 -0.15 5.22 -29.75
N LYS A 160 1.17 5.47 -29.73
CA LYS A 160 2.07 4.90 -28.70
C LYS A 160 1.99 5.71 -27.41
N PHE A 161 1.92 5.01 -26.28
CA PHE A 161 1.91 5.62 -24.95
C PHE A 161 3.22 6.40 -24.66
N GLN A 162 3.12 7.67 -24.28
CA GLN A 162 4.28 8.51 -23.96
C GLN A 162 4.75 8.30 -22.52
N SER A 163 5.52 7.23 -22.29
CA SER A 163 6.03 6.88 -20.95
C SER A 163 6.85 8.00 -20.29
N ALA A 164 7.62 8.77 -21.07
CA ALA A 164 8.45 9.86 -20.54
C ALA A 164 7.64 10.98 -19.87
N ILE A 165 6.50 11.36 -20.46
CA ILE A 165 5.60 12.37 -19.88
C ILE A 165 4.95 11.80 -18.63
N TYR A 166 4.46 10.56 -18.70
CA TYR A 166 3.85 9.88 -17.56
C TYR A 166 4.82 9.74 -16.37
N HIS A 167 6.10 9.40 -16.62
CA HIS A 167 7.12 9.33 -15.57
C HIS A 167 7.44 10.71 -14.96
N ARG A 168 7.51 11.78 -15.76
CA ARG A 168 7.68 13.15 -15.25
C ARG A 168 6.51 13.56 -14.36
N PHE A 169 5.29 13.23 -14.78
CA PHE A 169 4.08 13.49 -14.02
C PHE A 169 4.09 12.74 -12.67
N LEU A 170 4.36 11.43 -12.69
CA LEU A 170 4.46 10.61 -11.47
C LEU A 170 5.55 11.13 -10.51
N ASN A 171 6.73 11.49 -11.02
CA ASN A 171 7.80 12.05 -10.19
C ASN A 171 7.38 13.37 -9.54
N SER A 172 6.62 14.20 -10.25
CA SER A 172 6.11 15.47 -9.73
C SER A 172 5.12 15.24 -8.59
N ILE A 173 4.18 14.30 -8.75
CA ILE A 173 3.25 13.87 -7.68
C ILE A 173 4.01 13.42 -6.43
N VAL A 174 4.97 12.52 -6.59
CA VAL A 174 5.76 11.99 -5.46
C VAL A 174 6.57 13.10 -4.78
N SER A 175 7.18 14.01 -5.55
CA SER A 175 8.00 15.10 -5.02
C SER A 175 7.19 16.17 -4.28
N LEU A 176 5.93 16.40 -4.68
CA LEU A 176 5.03 17.33 -4.00
C LEU A 176 4.48 16.73 -2.70
N SER A 177 4.13 15.44 -2.71
CA SER A 177 3.77 14.71 -1.48
C SER A 177 4.89 14.72 -0.44
N SER A 178 6.17 14.69 -0.87
CA SER A 178 7.31 14.81 0.05
C SER A 178 7.48 16.20 0.68
N LYS A 179 6.93 17.27 0.08
CA LYS A 179 7.02 18.65 0.58
C LYS A 179 5.87 19.01 1.50
N GLU A 180 4.77 18.25 1.45
CA GLU A 180 3.55 18.49 2.21
C GLU A 180 3.35 17.41 3.28
N THR A 181 4.22 17.40 4.30
CA THR A 181 3.90 16.68 5.54
C THR A 181 2.79 17.41 6.28
N GLY A 182 1.51 17.17 5.93
CA GLY A 182 0.41 17.74 6.70
C GLY A 182 -1.03 17.48 6.24
N LYS A 183 -1.31 17.23 4.96
CA LYS A 183 -2.68 16.93 4.51
C LYS A 183 -2.65 15.95 3.35
N VAL A 184 -2.98 14.68 3.63
CA VAL A 184 -3.30 13.71 2.58
C VAL A 184 -4.67 14.12 2.01
N SER A 185 -4.66 14.87 0.91
CA SER A 185 -5.86 15.03 0.09
C SER A 185 -6.18 13.66 -0.53
N SER A 186 -7.38 13.14 -0.26
CA SER A 186 -7.88 11.93 -0.88
C SER A 186 -8.01 12.16 -2.39
N TYR A 187 -6.97 11.77 -3.14
CA TYR A 187 -7.14 11.50 -4.55
C TYR A 187 -7.71 10.08 -4.66
N ASP A 188 -9.02 9.96 -4.47
CA ASP A 188 -9.76 8.78 -4.87
C ASP A 188 -9.69 8.70 -6.39
N MET A 189 -8.65 8.03 -6.91
CA MET A 189 -8.67 7.57 -8.29
C MET A 189 -9.74 6.48 -8.38
N ALA A 190 -10.96 6.89 -8.72
CA ALA A 190 -12.04 6.01 -9.14
C ALA A 190 -11.61 5.27 -10.42
N MET A 191 -10.83 4.21 -10.26
CA MET A 191 -10.61 3.18 -11.26
C MET A 191 -11.67 2.09 -11.10
N ASP A 192 -12.94 2.46 -11.27
CA ASP A 192 -14.02 1.48 -11.39
C ASP A 192 -15.25 2.06 -12.08
N ALA A 193 -15.39 1.75 -13.38
CA ALA A 193 -16.70 1.70 -14.08
C ALA A 193 -16.65 1.22 -15.54
N LYS A 194 -15.48 1.07 -16.20
CA LYS A 194 -15.45 0.77 -17.66
C LYS A 194 -14.78 -0.54 -18.08
N CYS A 195 -14.54 -1.47 -17.17
CA CYS A 195 -14.03 -2.82 -17.50
C CYS A 195 -15.07 -3.94 -17.41
N ARG A 196 -16.38 -3.64 -17.31
CA ARG A 196 -17.42 -4.68 -17.17
C ARG A 196 -18.16 -5.10 -18.45
N ASN A 197 -17.98 -4.44 -19.59
CA ASN A 197 -18.68 -4.82 -20.82
C ASN A 197 -17.71 -5.03 -21.98
N LEU A 198 -17.00 -6.17 -22.00
CA LEU A 198 -16.54 -6.76 -23.26
C LEU A 198 -16.28 -8.26 -23.10
N GLU A 199 -17.35 -8.99 -22.80
CA GLU A 199 -17.42 -10.44 -23.00
C GLU A 199 -17.75 -10.71 -24.48
N ASN A 200 -16.70 -10.90 -25.30
CA ASN A 200 -16.66 -11.98 -26.27
C ASN A 200 -15.32 -12.05 -27.00
N THR A 201 -14.96 -13.27 -27.41
CA THR A 201 -13.82 -13.75 -28.24
C THR A 201 -12.60 -14.32 -27.48
N ASN A 202 -12.39 -15.63 -27.67
CA ASN A 202 -11.40 -16.51 -27.04
C ASN A 202 -9.92 -16.04 -27.13
N ASN A 203 -9.57 -15.15 -28.06
CA ASN A 203 -8.20 -14.62 -28.19
C ASN A 203 -7.86 -13.52 -27.17
N LYS A 204 -8.88 -12.85 -26.60
CA LYS A 204 -8.68 -11.78 -25.60
C LYS A 204 -8.26 -12.34 -24.24
N VAL A 205 -8.74 -13.53 -23.87
CA VAL A 205 -8.45 -14.19 -22.58
C VAL A 205 -6.96 -14.56 -22.43
N SER A 206 -6.29 -14.94 -23.53
CA SER A 206 -4.84 -15.22 -23.52
C SER A 206 -4.03 -13.93 -23.37
N PHE A 207 -4.46 -12.85 -24.03
CA PHE A 207 -3.79 -11.54 -23.96
C PHE A 207 -3.96 -10.88 -22.58
N THR A 208 -5.17 -10.89 -22.02
CA THR A 208 -5.43 -10.38 -20.67
C THR A 208 -4.67 -11.17 -19.62
N SER A 209 -4.62 -12.51 -19.72
CA SER A 209 -3.81 -13.34 -18.83
C SER A 209 -2.31 -12.99 -18.86
N ARG A 210 -1.74 -12.77 -20.05
CA ARG A 210 -0.34 -12.33 -20.20
C ARG A 210 -0.11 -10.93 -19.63
N ILE A 211 -1.05 -10.01 -19.82
CA ILE A 211 -0.98 -8.66 -19.23
C ILE A 211 -1.02 -8.76 -17.71
N THR A 212 -1.98 -9.50 -17.14
CA THR A 212 -2.11 -9.67 -15.70
C THR A 212 -0.84 -10.27 -15.10
N LYS A 213 -0.21 -11.26 -15.75
CA LYS A 213 1.08 -11.81 -15.32
C LYS A 213 2.20 -10.76 -15.34
N LYS A 214 2.29 -9.96 -16.42
CA LYS A 214 3.28 -8.87 -16.52
C LYS A 214 3.05 -7.78 -15.47
N VAL A 215 1.79 -7.42 -15.21
CA VAL A 215 1.41 -6.44 -14.18
C VAL A 215 1.79 -6.97 -12.80
N LYS A 216 1.43 -8.21 -12.45
CA LYS A 216 1.83 -8.83 -11.18
C LYS A 216 3.35 -8.86 -11.01
N LEU A 217 4.12 -9.12 -12.08
CA LEU A 217 5.59 -9.11 -12.03
C LEU A 217 6.13 -7.69 -11.73
N LYS A 218 5.61 -6.66 -12.41
CA LYS A 218 6.00 -5.26 -12.17
C LYS A 218 5.59 -4.80 -10.77
N PHE A 219 4.40 -5.18 -10.31
CA PHE A 219 3.92 -4.95 -8.95
C PHE A 219 4.84 -5.58 -7.91
N THR A 220 5.20 -6.86 -8.09
CA THR A 220 6.13 -7.58 -7.20
C THR A 220 7.48 -6.86 -7.15
N LYS A 221 8.03 -6.47 -8.30
CA LYS A 221 9.32 -5.75 -8.37
C LYS A 221 9.26 -4.38 -7.69
N ALA A 222 8.16 -3.63 -7.86
CA ALA A 222 7.96 -2.33 -7.22
C ALA A 222 7.91 -2.47 -5.70
N TRP A 223 7.11 -3.40 -5.18
CA TRP A 223 7.02 -3.66 -3.73
C TRP A 223 8.33 -4.15 -3.14
N ILE A 224 9.05 -5.07 -3.79
CA ILE A 224 10.37 -5.50 -3.30
C ILE A 224 11.35 -4.32 -3.27
N SER A 225 11.29 -3.43 -4.26
CA SER A 225 12.16 -2.24 -4.29
C SER A 225 11.79 -1.25 -3.18
N PHE A 226 10.50 -1.09 -2.89
CA PHE A 226 9.99 -0.27 -1.79
C PHE A 226 10.38 -0.84 -0.41
N LEU A 227 10.20 -2.14 -0.20
CA LEU A 227 10.54 -2.83 1.06
C LEU A 227 12.05 -2.89 1.34
N LYS A 228 12.89 -2.62 0.34
CA LYS A 228 14.35 -2.49 0.49
C LYS A 228 14.77 -1.12 1.04
N LEU A 229 13.90 -0.12 1.00
CA LEU A 229 14.17 1.20 1.56
C LEU A 229 14.08 1.15 3.09
N GLU A 230 14.75 2.09 3.75
CA GLU A 230 14.60 2.29 5.19
C GLU A 230 13.24 2.94 5.47
N LEU A 231 12.26 2.12 5.84
CA LEU A 231 10.89 2.57 6.10
C LEU A 231 10.76 3.14 7.52
N PRO A 232 10.14 4.33 7.68
CA PRO A 232 9.73 4.81 9.00
C PRO A 232 8.82 3.82 9.72
N LEU A 233 8.88 3.80 11.05
CA LEU A 233 8.20 2.80 11.88
C LEU A 233 6.69 2.72 11.62
N ASP A 234 6.04 3.85 11.38
CA ASP A 234 4.59 3.90 11.17
C ASP A 234 4.18 3.27 9.83
N VAL A 235 4.90 3.62 8.76
CA VAL A 235 4.72 3.02 7.43
C VAL A 235 5.03 1.53 7.47
N TYR A 236 6.09 1.15 8.15
CA TYR A 236 6.48 -0.25 8.30
C TYR A 236 5.38 -1.08 8.99
N LYS A 237 4.76 -0.55 10.04
CA LYS A 237 3.61 -1.18 10.70
C LYS A 237 2.42 -1.29 9.72
N GLU A 238 2.05 -0.22 9.05
CA GLU A 238 0.93 -0.22 8.11
C GLU A 238 1.09 -1.25 6.98
N VAL A 239 2.30 -1.36 6.45
CA VAL A 239 2.67 -2.38 5.46
C VAL A 239 2.44 -3.78 6.03
N LEU A 240 2.85 -4.07 7.27
CA LEU A 240 2.65 -5.40 7.87
C LEU A 240 1.17 -5.75 8.09
N VAL A 241 0.32 -4.80 8.47
CA VAL A 241 -1.13 -5.05 8.63
C VAL A 241 -1.79 -5.34 7.28
N SER A 242 -1.38 -4.65 6.23
CA SER A 242 -1.99 -4.76 4.90
C SER A 242 -1.40 -5.89 4.05
N LEU A 243 -0.24 -6.42 4.42
CA LEU A 243 0.55 -7.35 3.61
C LEU A 243 -0.25 -8.59 3.18
N HIS A 244 -0.92 -9.26 4.13
CA HIS A 244 -1.60 -10.53 3.85
C HIS A 244 -2.89 -10.36 3.04
N GLN A 245 -3.57 -9.22 3.17
CA GLN A 245 -4.85 -8.96 2.49
C GLN A 245 -4.66 -8.30 1.13
N ILE A 246 -3.73 -7.35 1.02
CA ILE A 246 -3.64 -6.45 -0.13
C ILE A 246 -2.43 -6.78 -1.01
N ILE A 247 -1.35 -7.31 -0.45
CA ILE A 247 -0.09 -7.43 -1.18
C ILE A 247 0.14 -8.87 -1.67
N ILE A 248 0.05 -9.85 -0.76
CA ILE A 248 0.32 -11.27 -1.06
C ILE A 248 -0.52 -11.82 -2.24
N PRO A 249 -1.85 -11.57 -2.35
CA PRO A 249 -2.68 -12.13 -3.43
C PRO A 249 -2.29 -11.68 -4.85
N TYR A 250 -1.66 -10.52 -4.95
CA TYR A 250 -1.29 -9.90 -6.24
C TYR A 250 0.18 -10.11 -6.61
N MET A 251 0.97 -10.72 -5.73
CA MET A 251 2.36 -11.05 -6.03
C MET A 251 2.47 -12.30 -6.91
N THR A 252 3.54 -12.34 -7.72
CA THR A 252 3.87 -13.51 -8.55
C THR A 252 4.57 -14.61 -7.76
N ASN A 253 5.46 -14.23 -6.84
CA ASN A 253 6.15 -15.13 -5.94
C ASN A 253 6.14 -14.57 -4.51
N PRO A 254 5.10 -14.85 -3.72
CA PRO A 254 4.97 -14.34 -2.35
C PRO A 254 6.03 -14.88 -1.38
N ALA A 255 6.65 -16.02 -1.69
CA ALA A 255 7.66 -16.64 -0.81
C ALA A 255 8.89 -15.75 -0.58
N ILE A 256 9.17 -14.80 -1.49
CA ILE A 256 10.27 -13.83 -1.34
C ILE A 256 10.08 -12.94 -0.09
N LEU A 257 8.84 -12.77 0.38
CA LEU A 257 8.55 -12.01 1.59
C LEU A 257 8.89 -12.77 2.89
N CYS A 258 9.25 -14.05 2.83
CA CYS A 258 9.60 -14.86 3.99
C CYS A 258 10.73 -14.22 4.81
N ASP A 259 11.83 -13.83 4.17
CA ASP A 259 12.98 -13.26 4.88
C ASP A 259 12.68 -11.89 5.48
N PHE A 260 11.80 -11.12 4.82
CA PHE A 260 11.30 -9.86 5.38
C PHE A 260 10.44 -10.14 6.62
N LEU A 261 9.43 -10.99 6.49
CA LEU A 261 8.51 -11.33 7.56
C LEU A 261 9.18 -12.01 8.76
N THR A 262 10.16 -12.87 8.51
CA THR A 262 10.94 -13.53 9.56
C THR A 262 11.75 -12.51 10.36
N ARG A 263 12.43 -11.58 9.68
CA ARG A 263 13.13 -10.48 10.36
C ARG A 263 12.15 -9.59 11.12
N SER A 264 11.01 -9.24 10.52
CA SER A 264 9.95 -8.47 11.20
C SER A 264 9.43 -9.19 12.44
N TYR A 265 9.34 -10.51 12.36
CA TYR A 265 8.90 -11.35 13.45
C TYR A 265 9.91 -11.41 14.60
N ASP A 266 11.20 -11.50 14.29
CA ASP A 266 12.27 -11.56 15.31
C ASP A 266 12.51 -10.23 16.04
N ILE A 267 11.97 -9.10 15.55
CA ILE A 267 12.03 -7.79 16.25
C ILE A 267 11.32 -7.83 17.62
N GLY A 268 10.23 -8.59 17.74
CA GLY A 268 9.43 -8.67 18.97
C GLY A 268 8.26 -7.68 19.06
N GLY A 269 7.44 -7.86 20.08
CA GLY A 269 6.34 -6.96 20.43
C GLY A 269 5.20 -6.94 19.40
N VAL A 270 4.63 -5.76 19.16
CA VAL A 270 3.46 -5.58 18.28
C VAL A 270 3.80 -5.88 16.81
N ILE A 271 5.04 -5.66 16.40
CA ILE A 271 5.51 -5.92 15.03
C ILE A 271 5.46 -7.42 14.73
N SER A 272 5.90 -8.26 15.67
CA SER A 272 5.84 -9.72 15.51
C SER A 272 4.41 -10.24 15.34
N ILE A 273 3.46 -9.66 16.08
CA ILE A 273 2.05 -10.01 15.96
C ILE A 273 1.54 -9.72 14.55
N MET A 274 1.93 -8.58 13.98
CA MET A 274 1.51 -8.16 12.64
C MET A 274 2.19 -8.98 11.54
N ALA A 275 3.48 -9.28 11.70
CA ALA A 275 4.22 -10.15 10.78
C ALA A 275 3.68 -11.59 10.77
N LEU A 276 3.20 -12.09 11.92
CA LEU A 276 2.69 -13.44 12.07
C LEU A 276 1.49 -13.73 11.14
N SER A 277 0.61 -12.75 10.90
CA SER A 277 -0.51 -12.91 9.96
C SER A 277 -0.03 -13.13 8.52
N GLY A 278 0.98 -12.37 8.07
CA GLY A 278 1.62 -12.57 6.77
C GLY A 278 2.33 -13.91 6.67
N LEU A 279 3.07 -14.29 7.71
CA LEU A 279 3.82 -15.54 7.75
C LEU A 279 2.88 -16.76 7.69
N TYR A 280 1.77 -16.72 8.43
CA TYR A 280 0.77 -17.79 8.39
C TYR A 280 0.15 -17.98 7.00
N VAL A 281 -0.13 -16.89 6.28
CA VAL A 281 -0.63 -16.98 4.90
C VAL A 281 0.42 -17.59 3.97
N LEU A 282 1.70 -17.23 4.12
CA LEU A 282 2.77 -17.87 3.34
C LEU A 282 2.89 -19.36 3.65
N MET A 283 2.76 -19.75 4.92
CA MET A 283 2.83 -21.16 5.32
C MET A 283 1.67 -21.98 4.76
N THR A 284 0.44 -21.45 4.85
CA THR A 284 -0.77 -22.19 4.50
C THR A 284 -1.09 -22.18 3.00
N GLN A 285 -0.83 -21.07 2.30
CA GLN A 285 -1.22 -20.90 0.90
C GLN A 285 -0.05 -21.06 -0.08
N HIS A 286 1.18 -20.83 0.37
CA HIS A 286 2.36 -20.86 -0.48
C HIS A 286 3.36 -21.96 -0.12
N GLY A 287 2.98 -22.89 0.78
CA GLY A 287 3.78 -24.07 1.12
C GLY A 287 5.11 -23.74 1.80
N LEU A 288 5.20 -22.59 2.47
CA LEU A 288 6.40 -22.20 3.20
C LEU A 288 6.49 -22.99 4.51
N GLU A 289 7.59 -23.70 4.73
CA GLU A 289 7.90 -24.29 6.03
C GLU A 289 8.65 -23.28 6.89
N TYR A 290 8.02 -22.83 7.98
CA TYR A 290 8.68 -22.00 8.98
C TYR A 290 9.12 -22.87 10.17
N PRO A 291 10.44 -23.03 10.42
CA PRO A 291 10.94 -23.85 11.50
C PRO A 291 10.42 -23.39 12.86
N LYS A 292 10.04 -24.33 13.73
CA LYS A 292 9.70 -24.05 15.14
C LYS A 292 8.60 -22.99 15.32
N PHE A 293 7.66 -22.92 14.37
CA PHE A 293 6.54 -21.98 14.40
C PHE A 293 5.81 -21.93 15.75
N TYR A 294 5.51 -23.10 16.34
CA TYR A 294 4.81 -23.17 17.62
C TYR A 294 5.64 -22.71 18.81
N GLU A 295 6.97 -22.88 18.80
CA GLU A 295 7.85 -22.33 19.85
C GLU A 295 7.78 -20.80 19.83
N LYS A 296 7.90 -20.22 18.63
CA LYS A 296 7.82 -18.78 18.43
C LYS A 296 6.43 -18.23 18.82
N LEU A 297 5.35 -18.88 18.36
CA LEU A 297 3.97 -18.53 18.74
C LEU A 297 3.77 -18.60 20.26
N TYR A 298 4.36 -19.59 20.91
CA TYR A 298 4.29 -19.76 22.36
C TYR A 298 5.01 -18.64 23.11
N VAL A 299 6.20 -18.22 22.65
CA VAL A 299 6.95 -17.08 23.22
C VAL A 299 6.16 -15.78 23.08
N LEU A 300 5.43 -15.60 21.97
CA LEU A 300 4.66 -14.38 21.71
C LEU A 300 3.49 -14.18 22.69
N LEU A 301 2.97 -15.26 23.30
CA LEU A 301 1.93 -15.19 24.33
C LEU A 301 2.42 -14.52 25.62
N THR A 302 2.38 -13.19 25.63
CA THR A 302 2.72 -12.34 26.76
C THR A 302 1.50 -11.51 27.19
N PRO A 303 1.45 -11.01 28.45
CA PRO A 303 0.34 -10.17 28.91
C PRO A 303 0.10 -8.94 28.01
N ALA A 304 1.18 -8.38 27.43
CA ALA A 304 1.11 -7.22 26.54
C ALA A 304 0.25 -7.46 25.28
N VAL A 305 0.18 -8.69 24.77
CA VAL A 305 -0.62 -9.02 23.57
C VAL A 305 -2.11 -8.76 23.78
N PHE A 306 -2.60 -8.94 25.00
CA PHE A 306 -4.01 -8.72 25.33
C PHE A 306 -4.39 -7.23 25.31
N MET A 307 -3.42 -6.33 25.34
CA MET A 307 -3.60 -4.87 25.25
C MET A 307 -3.26 -4.32 23.87
N ALA A 308 -2.74 -5.15 22.96
CA ALA A 308 -2.32 -4.70 21.63
C ALA A 308 -3.51 -4.31 20.75
N LYS A 309 -3.33 -3.30 19.89
CA LYS A 309 -4.34 -2.82 18.93
C LYS A 309 -4.87 -3.93 18.02
N HIS A 310 -4.01 -4.83 17.58
CA HIS A 310 -4.34 -5.92 16.65
C HIS A 310 -4.60 -7.28 17.34
N ARG A 311 -4.94 -7.28 18.64
CA ARG A 311 -5.17 -8.51 19.44
C ARG A 311 -6.23 -9.44 18.85
N ALA A 312 -7.30 -8.90 18.26
CA ALA A 312 -8.38 -9.71 17.69
C ALA A 312 -7.88 -10.61 16.54
N VAL A 313 -7.10 -10.03 15.63
CA VAL A 313 -6.49 -10.76 14.51
C VAL A 313 -5.53 -11.84 15.02
N PHE A 314 -4.75 -11.52 16.05
CA PHE A 314 -3.86 -12.48 16.69
C PHE A 314 -4.61 -13.67 17.29
N PHE A 315 -5.67 -13.44 18.08
CA PHE A 315 -6.40 -14.55 18.71
C PHE A 315 -7.21 -15.37 17.72
N GLN A 316 -7.72 -14.76 16.65
CA GLN A 316 -8.31 -15.51 15.53
C GLN A 316 -7.28 -16.43 14.87
N LEU A 317 -6.06 -15.92 14.65
CA LEU A 317 -4.98 -16.70 14.10
C LEU A 317 -4.55 -17.82 15.06
N LEU A 318 -4.43 -17.53 16.35
CA LEU A 318 -4.12 -18.50 17.39
C LEU A 318 -5.15 -19.64 17.43
N ASP A 319 -6.45 -19.32 17.45
CA ASP A 319 -7.51 -20.35 17.43
C ASP A 319 -7.42 -21.19 16.16
N THR A 320 -7.13 -20.57 15.01
CA THR A 320 -6.95 -21.30 13.74
C THR A 320 -5.75 -22.25 13.79
N CYS A 321 -4.60 -21.80 14.30
CA CYS A 321 -3.40 -22.63 14.47
C CYS A 321 -3.61 -23.80 15.44
N LEU A 322 -4.37 -23.57 16.52
CA LEU A 322 -4.69 -24.58 17.53
C LEU A 322 -5.87 -25.49 17.14
N LYS A 323 -6.57 -25.17 16.05
CA LYS A 323 -7.63 -26.01 15.46
C LYS A 323 -7.07 -27.08 14.51
N SER A 324 -5.80 -26.99 14.15
CA SER A 324 -5.14 -27.96 13.28
C SER A 324 -5.17 -29.38 13.87
N THR A 325 -5.60 -30.36 13.08
CA THR A 325 -5.67 -31.79 13.47
C THR A 325 -4.32 -32.43 13.70
N TYR A 326 -3.25 -31.83 13.17
CA TYR A 326 -1.88 -32.31 13.30
C TYR A 326 -1.15 -31.77 14.53
N LEU A 327 -1.85 -31.10 15.45
CA LEU A 327 -1.26 -30.55 16.66
C LEU A 327 -0.94 -31.67 17.67
N PRO A 328 0.34 -31.86 18.07
CA PRO A 328 0.70 -32.81 19.11
C PRO A 328 0.10 -32.44 20.47
N ALA A 329 -0.32 -33.46 21.24
CA ALA A 329 -0.96 -33.27 22.54
C ALA A 329 -0.09 -32.47 23.54
N TYR A 330 1.23 -32.64 23.52
CA TYR A 330 2.14 -31.91 24.39
C TYR A 330 2.13 -30.40 24.12
N ILE A 331 2.00 -29.99 22.84
CA ILE A 331 1.88 -28.57 22.46
C ILE A 331 0.56 -28.02 22.97
N ALA A 332 -0.54 -28.75 22.74
CA ALA A 332 -1.86 -28.35 23.25
C ALA A 332 -1.85 -28.16 24.78
N ALA A 333 -1.22 -29.07 25.53
CA ALA A 333 -1.08 -28.97 26.98
C ALA A 333 -0.24 -27.76 27.41
N ALA A 334 0.89 -27.50 26.74
CA ALA A 334 1.75 -26.35 27.03
C ALA A 334 1.01 -25.03 26.81
N PHE A 335 0.33 -24.89 25.66
CA PHE A 335 -0.50 -23.72 25.37
C PHE A 335 -1.63 -23.57 26.39
N ALA A 336 -2.33 -24.66 26.75
CA ALA A 336 -3.40 -24.62 27.76
C ALA A 336 -2.86 -24.13 29.11
N LYS A 337 -1.76 -24.69 29.64
CA LYS A 337 -1.18 -24.26 30.92
C LYS A 337 -0.69 -22.81 30.88
N LYS A 338 0.01 -22.39 29.81
CA LYS A 338 0.48 -21.00 29.68
C LYS A 338 -0.68 -20.02 29.62
N LEU A 339 -1.70 -20.31 28.81
CA LEU A 339 -2.92 -19.50 28.74
C LEU A 339 -3.63 -19.44 30.10
N SER A 340 -3.75 -20.56 30.83
CA SER A 340 -4.32 -20.56 32.18
C SER A 340 -3.60 -19.61 33.12
N ARG A 341 -2.26 -19.62 33.14
CA ARG A 341 -1.48 -18.67 33.96
C ARG A 341 -1.65 -17.22 33.49
N LEU A 342 -1.68 -16.99 32.18
CA LEU A 342 -1.92 -15.65 31.63
C LEU A 342 -3.32 -15.13 31.99
N SER A 343 -4.33 -16.00 32.12
CA SER A 343 -5.69 -15.60 32.49
C SER A 343 -5.76 -14.87 33.84
N LEU A 344 -4.82 -15.17 34.75
CA LEU A 344 -4.71 -14.53 36.06
C LEU A 344 -4.07 -13.13 36.00
N LEU A 345 -3.41 -12.78 34.90
CA LEU A 345 -2.67 -11.52 34.73
C LEU A 345 -3.36 -10.53 33.79
N VAL A 346 -4.24 -11.00 32.91
CA VAL A 346 -4.88 -10.19 31.86
C VAL A 346 -6.22 -9.61 32.32
N PRO A 347 -6.75 -8.57 31.63
CA PRO A 347 -8.07 -8.04 31.93
C PRO A 347 -9.18 -9.10 31.78
N PRO A 348 -10.34 -8.91 32.43
CA PRO A 348 -11.47 -9.84 32.34
C PRO A 348 -11.90 -10.17 30.90
N SER A 349 -11.84 -9.18 29.99
CA SER A 349 -12.14 -9.38 28.57
C SER A 349 -11.18 -10.37 27.89
N GLY A 350 -9.89 -10.33 28.25
CA GLY A 350 -8.89 -11.28 27.75
C GLY A 350 -9.05 -12.67 28.39
N ALA A 351 -9.36 -12.72 29.68
CA ALA A 351 -9.59 -13.98 30.39
C ALA A 351 -10.75 -14.79 29.78
N LEU A 352 -11.84 -14.14 29.35
CA LEU A 352 -12.95 -14.81 28.65
C LEU A 352 -12.50 -15.49 27.35
N ILE A 353 -11.67 -14.80 26.55
CA ILE A 353 -11.11 -15.35 25.31
C ILE A 353 -10.24 -16.57 25.63
N ILE A 354 -9.38 -16.46 26.64
CA ILE A 354 -8.51 -17.55 27.08
C ILE A 354 -9.33 -18.77 27.49
N ILE A 355 -10.35 -18.59 28.34
CA ILE A 355 -11.18 -19.69 28.84
C ILE A 355 -11.87 -20.41 27.67
N ALA A 356 -12.38 -19.67 26.69
CA ALA A 356 -12.97 -20.25 25.49
C ALA A 356 -11.96 -21.08 24.68
N VAL A 357 -10.73 -20.57 24.49
CA VAL A 357 -9.65 -21.30 23.80
C VAL A 357 -9.26 -22.57 24.56
N ILE A 358 -9.11 -22.50 25.89
CA ILE A 358 -8.77 -23.66 26.73
C ILE A 358 -9.88 -24.72 26.66
N HIS A 359 -11.14 -24.32 26.79
CA HIS A 359 -12.28 -25.23 26.67
C HIS A 359 -12.29 -25.93 25.31
N ASN A 360 -12.05 -25.18 24.23
CA ASN A 360 -11.96 -25.75 22.88
C ASN A 360 -10.78 -26.73 22.73
N LEU A 361 -9.63 -26.45 23.34
CA LEU A 361 -8.47 -27.35 23.35
C LEU A 361 -8.77 -28.65 24.08
N LEU A 362 -9.33 -28.60 25.30
CA LEU A 362 -9.67 -29.77 26.10
C LEU A 362 -10.69 -30.67 25.39
N ARG A 363 -11.71 -30.06 24.75
CA ARG A 363 -12.70 -30.81 23.99
C ARG A 363 -12.12 -31.53 22.78
N ARG A 364 -11.14 -30.93 22.09
CA ARG A 364 -10.50 -31.49 20.89
C ARG A 364 -9.44 -32.53 21.22
N HIS A 365 -8.77 -32.41 22.37
CA HIS A 365 -7.69 -33.28 22.79
C HIS A 365 -8.01 -33.94 24.15
N PRO A 366 -8.76 -35.06 24.18
CA PRO A 366 -9.07 -35.76 25.43
C PRO A 366 -7.83 -36.18 26.21
N SER A 367 -6.69 -36.38 25.54
CA SER A 367 -5.41 -36.73 26.14
C SER A 367 -4.86 -35.66 27.09
N ILE A 368 -5.35 -34.41 27.04
CA ILE A 368 -4.94 -33.34 27.96
C ILE A 368 -5.95 -33.09 29.09
N ASN A 369 -7.06 -33.85 29.15
CA ASN A 369 -8.09 -33.68 30.20
C ASN A 369 -7.59 -33.98 31.62
N PHE A 370 -6.48 -34.72 31.75
CA PHE A 370 -5.83 -34.95 33.05
C PHE A 370 -5.36 -33.64 33.71
N LEU A 371 -5.21 -32.55 32.94
CA LEU A 371 -4.90 -31.22 33.47
C LEU A 371 -6.03 -30.65 34.35
N VAL A 372 -7.27 -31.08 34.11
CA VAL A 372 -8.45 -30.65 34.88
C VAL A 372 -8.84 -31.70 35.90
N HIS A 373 -8.85 -32.97 35.49
CA HIS A 373 -9.27 -34.07 36.34
C HIS A 373 -8.18 -35.15 36.40
N GLN A 374 -7.50 -35.22 37.52
CA GLN A 374 -6.48 -36.24 37.78
C GLN A 374 -7.05 -37.30 38.72
N LEU A 375 -7.21 -38.53 38.24
CA LEU A 375 -7.39 -39.69 39.11
C LEU A 375 -6.03 -39.96 39.75
N VAL A 376 -5.97 -39.77 41.07
CA VAL A 376 -4.87 -40.29 41.88
C VAL A 376 -5.20 -41.76 42.06
N ASP A 377 -4.50 -42.63 41.35
CA ASP A 377 -4.57 -44.06 41.64
C ASP A 377 -3.98 -44.23 43.04
N ASP A 378 -4.85 -44.41 44.04
CA ASP A 378 -4.44 -44.88 45.35
C ASP A 378 -3.76 -46.23 45.11
N VAL A 379 -2.46 -46.26 45.37
CA VAL A 379 -1.69 -47.50 45.41
C VAL A 379 -2.32 -48.34 46.50
N THR A 380 -3.23 -49.22 46.12
CA THR A 380 -3.70 -50.30 46.97
C THR A 380 -2.61 -51.35 46.96
N ASP A 381 -1.60 -51.17 47.82
CA ASP A 381 -0.81 -52.27 48.36
C ASP A 381 -1.80 -53.21 49.05
N ARG A 382 -2.28 -54.22 48.32
CA ARG A 382 -2.95 -55.39 48.88
C ARG A 382 -2.06 -56.61 48.68
N ASP A 383 -0.87 -56.55 49.25
CA ASP A 383 -0.18 -57.74 49.72
C ASP A 383 -0.62 -57.98 51.17
N THR A 384 -1.70 -58.74 51.37
CA THR A 384 -1.92 -59.43 52.65
C THR A 384 -2.63 -60.75 52.41
N SER A 385 -1.84 -61.80 52.52
CA SER A 385 -2.24 -63.20 52.54
C SER A 385 -3.11 -63.53 53.77
N MET A 386 -4.10 -64.40 53.54
CA MET A 386 -4.52 -65.50 54.43
C MET A 386 -5.06 -65.19 55.85
N GLY A 387 -6.28 -65.64 56.13
CA GLY A 387 -6.75 -65.93 57.49
C GLY A 387 -8.24 -65.74 57.69
N GLY A 388 -9.01 -66.84 57.71
CA GLY A 388 -10.47 -66.80 57.80
C GLY A 388 -11.05 -66.60 59.20
N THR A 389 -12.36 -66.37 59.22
CA THR A 389 -13.42 -66.94 60.11
C THR A 389 -14.48 -65.88 60.49
N GLN A 390 -15.68 -66.11 59.95
CA GLN A 390 -17.05 -65.84 60.38
C GLN A 390 -17.29 -65.02 61.67
N SER A 391 -18.20 -64.03 61.61
CA SER A 391 -19.59 -64.08 62.14
C SER A 391 -20.11 -62.72 62.64
N GLY A 392 -21.38 -62.38 62.31
CA GLY A 392 -22.33 -61.78 63.26
C GLY A 392 -22.52 -60.26 63.32
N ASP A 393 -23.69 -59.83 62.85
CA ASP A 393 -24.64 -58.86 63.44
C ASP A 393 -24.40 -57.33 63.53
N ASP A 394 -25.55 -56.67 63.38
CA ASP A 394 -25.87 -55.25 63.34
C ASP A 394 -25.32 -54.39 64.49
N ALA A 395 -24.88 -53.16 64.18
CA ALA A 395 -25.32 -51.95 64.89
C ALA A 395 -24.81 -50.68 64.20
N ARG A 396 -25.70 -49.68 64.13
CA ARG A 396 -25.40 -48.30 63.75
C ARG A 396 -24.51 -47.67 64.82
N GLU A 397 -23.43 -47.03 64.42
CA GLU A 397 -22.90 -45.91 65.19
C GLU A 397 -22.27 -44.86 64.27
N SER A 398 -22.77 -43.64 64.45
CA SER A 398 -22.20 -42.41 63.94
C SER A 398 -20.82 -42.21 64.55
N ASP A 399 -19.79 -42.05 63.73
CA ASP A 399 -18.65 -41.25 64.16
C ASP A 399 -18.13 -40.38 63.02
N ALA A 400 -18.13 -39.08 63.29
CA ALA A 400 -17.59 -38.04 62.45
C ALA A 400 -16.06 -38.06 62.59
N GLY A 401 -15.43 -39.12 62.08
CA GLY A 401 -13.99 -39.22 61.94
C GLY A 401 -13.52 -38.42 60.74
N ALA A 402 -12.96 -37.23 60.99
CA ALA A 402 -12.26 -36.44 59.98
C ALA A 402 -11.14 -37.27 59.34
N VAL A 403 -11.40 -37.85 58.16
CA VAL A 403 -10.36 -38.40 57.29
C VAL A 403 -9.55 -37.22 56.77
N MET A 404 -8.55 -36.78 57.54
CA MET A 404 -7.47 -35.94 57.03
C MET A 404 -6.70 -36.78 56.01
N HIS A 405 -7.18 -36.80 54.76
CA HIS A 405 -6.32 -37.12 53.63
C HIS A 405 -5.19 -36.09 53.65
N ASN A 406 -4.03 -36.53 54.10
CA ASN A 406 -2.80 -35.77 54.08
C ASN A 406 -2.35 -35.64 52.62
N LYS A 407 -3.08 -34.80 51.86
CA LYS A 407 -2.89 -34.58 50.43
C LYS A 407 -1.57 -33.83 50.29
N LYS A 408 -0.47 -34.57 50.13
CA LYS A 408 0.87 -34.00 49.87
C LYS A 408 0.70 -32.89 48.83
N LEU A 409 1.01 -31.65 49.22
CA LEU A 409 0.93 -30.47 48.36
C LEU A 409 1.84 -30.69 47.15
N GLY A 410 1.27 -31.14 46.05
CA GLY A 410 2.02 -31.42 44.83
C GLY A 410 2.63 -30.14 44.26
N VAL A 411 3.89 -30.20 43.86
CA VAL A 411 4.56 -29.09 43.18
C VAL A 411 4.19 -29.15 41.70
N ASP A 412 3.71 -28.04 41.12
CA ASP A 412 3.48 -27.94 39.67
C ASP A 412 4.82 -27.99 38.94
N PRO A 413 5.10 -29.02 38.13
CA PRO A 413 6.37 -29.12 37.40
C PRO A 413 6.46 -28.16 36.20
N PHE A 414 5.38 -27.42 35.90
CA PHE A 414 5.33 -26.53 34.74
C PHE A 414 6.22 -25.30 34.90
N ASN A 415 7.11 -25.09 33.93
CA ASN A 415 7.96 -23.91 33.84
C ASN A 415 7.33 -22.86 32.91
N SER A 416 6.95 -21.69 33.45
CA SER A 416 6.35 -20.60 32.68
C SER A 416 7.35 -19.85 31.79
N GLU A 417 8.63 -19.85 32.17
CA GLU A 417 9.69 -19.09 31.49
C GLU A 417 10.34 -19.90 30.36
N GLU A 418 10.04 -21.20 30.26
CA GLU A 418 10.53 -22.04 29.19
C GLU A 418 9.99 -21.55 27.85
N SER A 419 10.83 -21.47 26.83
CA SER A 419 10.43 -21.01 25.49
C SER A 419 9.99 -22.15 24.58
N ASP A 420 10.50 -23.36 24.84
CA ASP A 420 10.14 -24.57 24.11
C ASP A 420 8.93 -25.28 24.75
N PRO A 421 7.77 -25.37 24.07
CA PRO A 421 6.60 -26.08 24.58
C PRO A 421 6.90 -27.53 24.97
N ALA A 422 7.83 -28.20 24.29
CA ALA A 422 8.20 -29.59 24.59
C ALA A 422 8.90 -29.73 25.95
N LYS A 423 9.67 -28.71 26.36
CA LYS A 423 10.44 -28.71 27.62
C LYS A 423 9.69 -28.10 28.79
N SER A 424 8.53 -27.52 28.55
CA SER A 424 7.69 -26.85 29.56
C SER A 424 7.20 -27.77 30.70
N ASN A 425 7.36 -29.08 30.56
CA ASN A 425 6.83 -30.11 31.48
C ASN A 425 5.31 -30.00 31.69
N ALA A 426 4.57 -29.42 30.74
CA ALA A 426 3.12 -29.25 30.87
C ALA A 426 2.36 -30.57 31.02
N MET A 427 2.89 -31.65 30.44
CA MET A 427 2.30 -32.99 30.52
C MET A 427 2.64 -33.75 31.80
N ARG A 428 3.60 -33.27 32.60
CA ARG A 428 4.03 -33.97 33.83
C ARG A 428 2.98 -33.74 34.92
N LYS A 429 2.54 -34.84 35.54
CA LYS A 429 1.66 -34.84 36.72
C LYS A 429 2.33 -34.09 37.88
N PHE A 430 1.54 -33.50 38.78
CA PHE A 430 2.06 -32.90 40.01
C PHE A 430 2.98 -33.89 40.74
N LEU A 431 4.20 -33.46 41.05
CA LEU A 431 5.13 -34.28 41.82
C LEU A 431 4.80 -34.15 43.30
N PRO A 432 4.82 -35.25 44.09
CA PRO A 432 4.73 -35.16 45.53
C PRO A 432 5.81 -34.21 46.07
N ARG A 433 5.48 -33.37 47.06
CA ARG A 433 6.51 -32.65 47.83
C ARG A 433 7.33 -33.69 48.59
N ASP A 434 8.58 -33.90 48.18
CA ASP A 434 9.54 -34.62 49.00
C ASP A 434 9.86 -33.73 50.21
N THR A 435 9.25 -34.06 51.34
CA THR A 435 9.66 -33.54 52.65
C THR A 435 10.81 -34.41 53.16
N ASP A 436 11.95 -34.41 52.47
CA ASP A 436 13.20 -34.94 53.00
C ASP A 436 14.33 -33.92 52.74
N ALA A 437 14.24 -32.83 53.48
CA ALA A 437 15.38 -31.99 53.82
C ALA A 437 15.22 -31.55 55.30
N ARG A 438 15.25 -32.54 56.20
CA ARG A 438 15.60 -32.31 57.60
C ARG A 438 16.95 -32.95 57.84
N ILE A 439 17.95 -32.08 57.94
CA ILE A 439 19.06 -32.09 58.92
C ILE A 439 19.59 -33.49 59.28
N GLY A 440 20.76 -33.80 58.75
CA GLY A 440 21.75 -34.72 59.29
C GLY A 440 23.12 -34.19 58.93
#